data_AF-A0A1B8P1D9-F1
#
_entry.id   AF-A0A1B8P1D9-F1
#
_cell.length_a   1.000
_cell.length_b   1.000
_cell.length_c   1.000
_cell.angle_alpha   90.00
_cell.angle_beta   90.00
_cell.angle_gamma   90.00
#
_symmetry.space_group_name_H-M   'P 1'
#
loop_
_entity.id
_entity.type
_entity.pdbx_description
1 polymer ?
#
loop_
_entity_poly.entity_id
_entity_poly.type
_entity_poly.pdbx_seq_one_letter_code
_entity_poly.pdbx_strand_id
1 'polypeptide(L)'
;MAHRSIPDLEALREGLTSVDYMTAAIAHISRNPAGLNHKFNLTHEDDNNLTLKEFFHRLEEFFGYRFQVLPYAQWKAQWERDSRAPLYPLLSLFTDTMYDDQSTVELYQNTYLWDCRNTKHFLEGSGIVEPVFAREELANYLSYLGVPMPRVTSPVG
;
A
#
# COMPACT_ATOMS: atom_id res chain seq x y z
N MET A 1 -10.99 -6.48 -20.73
CA MET A 1 -10.84 -7.69 -19.88
C MET A 1 -10.13 -7.26 -18.61
N ALA A 2 -10.39 -7.86 -17.45
CA ALA A 2 -9.61 -7.53 -16.25
C ALA A 2 -8.20 -8.13 -16.42
N HIS A 3 -7.21 -7.27 -16.64
CA HIS A 3 -5.81 -7.68 -16.74
C HIS A 3 -5.31 -8.04 -15.34
N ARG A 4 -4.81 -9.27 -15.14
CA ARG A 4 -4.18 -9.70 -13.88
C ARG A 4 -2.70 -9.36 -13.90
N SER A 5 -2.39 -8.08 -14.03
CA SER A 5 -1.03 -7.57 -14.15
C SER A 5 -0.79 -6.40 -13.20
N ILE A 6 0.46 -6.26 -12.76
CA ILE A 6 0.91 -5.14 -11.93
C ILE A 6 2.14 -4.49 -12.59
N PRO A 7 2.32 -3.17 -12.47
CA PRO A 7 3.48 -2.51 -13.04
C PRO A 7 4.73 -2.84 -12.22
N ASP A 8 5.84 -3.04 -12.90
CA ASP A 8 7.15 -3.20 -12.28
C ASP A 8 7.68 -1.83 -11.85
N LEU A 9 7.20 -1.37 -10.70
CA LEU A 9 7.65 -0.14 -10.06
C LEU A 9 8.60 -0.47 -8.92
N GLU A 10 9.70 0.26 -8.85
CA GLU A 10 10.73 0.09 -7.84
C GLU A 10 10.37 0.82 -6.56
N ALA A 11 10.35 0.08 -5.44
CA ALA A 11 10.29 0.66 -4.10
C ALA A 11 9.14 1.67 -3.86
N LEU A 12 8.05 1.59 -4.63
CA LEU A 12 6.86 2.43 -4.47
C LEU A 12 6.11 2.01 -3.22
N ARG A 13 6.12 2.84 -2.18
CA ARG A 13 5.39 2.62 -0.92
C ARG A 13 4.34 3.70 -0.74
N GLU A 14 3.08 3.30 -0.65
CA GLU A 14 1.95 4.23 -0.46
C GLU A 14 1.72 4.58 1.02
N GLY A 15 2.53 4.05 1.94
CA GLY A 15 2.34 4.25 3.38
C GLY A 15 1.03 3.63 3.87
N LEU A 16 0.69 2.45 3.35
CA LEU A 16 -0.56 1.75 3.64
C LEU A 16 -0.66 1.51 5.16
N THR A 17 -1.61 2.18 5.82
CA THR A 17 -1.86 2.05 7.26
C THR A 17 -3.36 2.19 7.55
N SER A 18 -3.79 1.84 8.76
CA SER A 18 -5.21 1.77 9.10
C SER A 18 -5.68 3.02 9.88
N VAL A 19 -6.94 3.42 9.65
CA VAL A 19 -7.50 4.65 10.22
C VAL A 19 -7.69 4.55 11.73
N ASP A 20 -8.04 3.38 12.24
CA ASP A 20 -8.16 3.09 13.67
C ASP A 20 -6.81 3.25 14.39
N TYR A 21 -5.72 2.73 13.82
CA TYR A 21 -4.38 2.97 14.33
C TYR A 21 -4.02 4.47 14.33
N MET A 22 -4.19 5.15 13.18
CA MET A 22 -3.85 6.57 13.09
C MET A 22 -4.60 7.40 14.14
N THR A 23 -5.91 7.19 14.26
CA THR A 23 -6.75 7.97 15.18
C THR A 23 -6.44 7.66 16.65
N ALA A 24 -6.20 6.39 17.00
CA ALA A 24 -5.78 6.01 18.34
C ALA A 24 -4.41 6.61 18.70
N ALA A 25 -3.44 6.54 17.78
CA ALA A 25 -2.11 7.09 17.97
C ALA A 25 -2.16 8.62 18.16
N ILE A 26 -2.87 9.35 17.30
CA ILE A 26 -3.04 10.80 17.41
C ILE A 26 -3.69 11.17 18.74
N ALA A 27 -4.77 10.48 19.12
CA ALA A 27 -5.47 10.74 20.38
C ALA A 27 -4.61 10.43 21.60
N HIS A 28 -3.75 9.41 21.54
CA HIS A 28 -2.83 9.08 22.62
C HIS A 28 -1.71 10.12 22.76
N ILE A 29 -0.99 10.37 21.67
CA ILE A 29 0.18 11.25 21.65
C ILE A 29 -0.20 12.69 22.02
N SER A 30 -1.31 13.21 21.47
CA SER A 30 -1.74 14.59 21.71
C SER A 30 -2.08 14.91 23.17
N ARG A 31 -2.37 13.90 23.99
CA ARG A 31 -2.66 14.06 25.43
C ARG A 31 -1.42 14.02 26.30
N ASN A 32 -0.26 13.70 25.74
CA ASN A 32 1.01 13.66 26.46
C ASN A 32 1.75 15.00 26.30
N PRO A 33 1.87 15.84 27.35
CA PRO A 33 2.57 17.11 27.27
C PRO A 33 4.05 17.00 26.87
N ALA A 34 4.68 15.84 27.11
CA ALA A 34 6.06 15.59 26.67
C ALA A 34 6.19 15.55 25.14
N GLY A 35 5.08 15.41 24.39
CA GLY A 35 5.07 15.39 22.94
C GLY A 35 5.16 16.77 22.29
N LEU A 36 5.11 17.86 23.08
CA LEU A 36 5.26 19.21 22.56
C LEU A 36 6.65 19.38 21.92
N ASN A 37 6.70 20.12 20.80
CA ASN A 37 7.89 20.34 19.98
C ASN A 37 8.50 19.09 19.33
N HIS A 38 7.80 17.95 19.34
CA HIS A 38 8.17 16.77 18.56
C HIS A 38 7.36 16.66 17.26
N LYS A 39 7.96 16.01 16.26
CA LYS A 39 7.28 15.55 15.03
C LYS A 39 7.04 14.05 15.13
N PHE A 40 5.87 13.60 14.68
CA PHE A 40 5.46 12.20 14.66
C PHE A 40 5.10 11.81 13.22
N ASN A 41 5.72 10.75 12.69
CA ASN A 41 5.32 10.14 11.42
C ASN A 41 4.54 8.86 11.76
N LEU A 42 3.29 8.77 11.32
CA LEU A 42 2.44 7.59 11.49
C LEU A 42 2.61 6.68 10.27
N THR A 43 3.84 6.20 10.09
CA THR A 43 4.25 5.36 8.97
C THR A 43 4.87 4.08 9.51
N HIS A 44 4.78 3.03 8.71
CA HIS A 44 5.40 1.74 8.97
C HIS A 44 6.92 1.81 8.83
N GLU A 45 7.60 0.92 9.54
CA GLU A 45 9.02 0.62 9.34
C GLU A 45 9.22 -0.78 8.73
N ASP A 46 10.45 -1.03 8.30
CA ASP A 46 10.95 -2.35 7.89
C ASP A 46 9.98 -3.09 6.95
N ASP A 47 9.83 -4.40 7.16
CA ASP A 47 9.00 -5.29 6.33
C ASP A 47 7.50 -5.03 6.47
N ASN A 48 7.08 -4.15 7.39
CA ASN A 48 5.70 -3.71 7.50
C ASN A 48 5.39 -2.54 6.56
N ASN A 49 6.41 -1.81 6.09
CA ASN A 49 6.25 -0.73 5.12
C ASN A 49 6.28 -1.24 3.68
N LEU A 50 5.14 -1.81 3.28
CA LEU A 50 4.99 -2.52 2.02
C LEU A 50 5.17 -1.64 0.79
N THR A 51 5.97 -2.14 -0.13
CA THR A 51 5.94 -1.72 -1.53
C THR A 51 4.68 -2.25 -2.23
N LEU A 52 4.33 -1.66 -3.36
CA LEU A 52 3.24 -2.13 -4.22
C LEU A 52 3.40 -3.62 -4.58
N LYS A 53 4.61 -4.04 -4.95
CA LYS A 53 4.89 -5.44 -5.31
C LYS A 53 4.72 -6.38 -4.12
N GLU A 54 5.18 -6.00 -2.93
CA GLU A 54 5.01 -6.82 -1.72
C GLU A 54 3.54 -6.93 -1.29
N PHE A 55 2.76 -5.86 -1.43
CA PHE A 55 1.31 -5.91 -1.20
C PHE A 55 0.65 -6.96 -2.10
N PHE A 56 0.92 -6.94 -3.40
CA PHE A 56 0.37 -7.94 -4.32
C PHE A 56 0.93 -9.34 -4.06
N HIS A 57 2.19 -9.47 -3.65
CA HIS A 57 2.76 -10.76 -3.26
C HIS A 57 2.02 -11.38 -2.06
N ARG A 58 1.68 -10.59 -1.04
CA ARG A 58 0.85 -11.05 0.10
C ARG A 58 -0.53 -11.54 -0.37
N LEU A 59 -1.11 -10.92 -1.39
CA LEU A 59 -2.36 -11.40 -1.97
C LEU A 59 -2.19 -12.78 -2.64
N GLU A 60 -1.09 -12.99 -3.37
CA GLU A 60 -0.77 -14.31 -3.94
C GLU A 60 -0.56 -15.36 -2.85
N GLU A 61 0.19 -15.03 -1.80
CA GLU A 61 0.53 -15.92 -0.69
C GLU A 61 -0.72 -16.34 0.10
N PHE A 62 -1.54 -15.38 0.54
CA PHE A 62 -2.62 -15.64 1.48
C PHE A 62 -3.93 -16.08 0.83
N PHE A 63 -4.15 -15.74 -0.45
CA PHE A 63 -5.42 -15.96 -1.14
C PHE A 63 -5.29 -16.64 -2.50
N GLY A 64 -4.08 -16.96 -2.97
CA GLY A 64 -3.87 -17.67 -4.23
C GLY A 64 -4.17 -16.84 -5.47
N TYR A 65 -4.17 -15.51 -5.37
CA TYR A 65 -4.13 -14.66 -6.55
C TYR A 65 -2.86 -14.93 -7.37
N ARG A 66 -2.88 -14.49 -8.64
CA ARG A 66 -1.75 -14.59 -9.56
C ARG A 66 -1.67 -13.31 -10.37
N PHE A 67 -0.54 -12.62 -10.29
CA PHE A 67 -0.29 -11.37 -11.00
C PHE A 67 0.94 -11.50 -11.91
N GLN A 68 0.82 -11.00 -13.13
CA GLN A 68 1.95 -10.82 -14.02
C GLN A 68 2.60 -9.46 -13.77
N VAL A 69 3.85 -9.44 -13.34
CA VAL A 69 4.64 -8.22 -13.28
C VAL A 69 5.06 -7.82 -14.69
N LEU A 70 4.81 -6.57 -15.09
CA LEU A 70 5.09 -6.06 -16.43
C LEU A 70 5.86 -4.74 -16.38
N PRO A 71 6.75 -4.47 -17.36
CA PRO A 71 7.32 -3.13 -17.51
C PRO A 71 6.24 -2.06 -17.55
N TYR A 72 6.44 -0.95 -16.85
CA TYR A 72 5.43 0.09 -16.63
C TYR A 72 4.71 0.52 -17.92
N ALA A 73 5.46 0.80 -18.99
CA ALA A 73 4.89 1.18 -20.28
C ALA A 73 3.97 0.09 -20.89
N GLN A 74 4.35 -1.19 -20.77
CA GLN A 74 3.53 -2.30 -21.27
C GLN A 74 2.27 -2.48 -20.43
N TRP A 75 2.37 -2.36 -19.11
CA TRP A 75 1.23 -2.39 -18.20
C TRP A 75 0.24 -1.25 -18.50
N LYS A 76 0.73 -0.02 -18.65
CA LYS A 76 -0.08 1.17 -18.96
C LYS A 76 -0.82 1.03 -20.30
N ALA A 77 -0.12 0.54 -21.33
CA ALA A 77 -0.69 0.32 -22.66
C ALA A 77 -1.89 -0.63 -22.67
N GLN A 78 -2.07 -1.49 -21.65
CA GLN A 78 -3.23 -2.39 -21.55
C GLN A 78 -4.55 -1.65 -21.32
N TRP A 79 -4.51 -0.44 -20.74
CA TRP A 79 -5.73 0.25 -20.29
C TRP A 79 -5.80 1.73 -20.67
N GLU A 80 -4.69 2.39 -21.04
CA GLU A 80 -4.64 3.85 -21.26
C GLU A 80 -5.62 4.40 -22.33
N ARG A 81 -6.13 3.54 -23.21
CA ARG A 81 -7.12 3.89 -24.26
C ARG A 81 -8.54 3.39 -23.98
N ASP A 82 -8.76 2.67 -22.88
CA ASP A 82 -10.09 2.17 -22.50
C ASP A 82 -10.71 3.10 -21.45
N SER A 83 -11.63 3.96 -21.87
CA SER A 83 -12.33 4.90 -20.99
C SER A 83 -13.17 4.25 -19.90
N ARG A 84 -13.38 2.92 -19.98
CA ARG A 84 -14.08 2.14 -18.96
C ARG A 84 -13.13 1.49 -17.96
N ALA A 85 -11.81 1.59 -18.16
CA ALA A 85 -10.85 1.06 -17.21
C ALA A 85 -10.97 1.81 -15.88
N PRO A 86 -10.95 1.11 -14.71
CA PRO A 86 -11.07 1.77 -13.41
C PRO A 86 -10.03 2.86 -13.14
N LEU A 87 -8.84 2.75 -13.75
CA LEU A 87 -7.76 3.73 -13.62
C LEU A 87 -7.85 4.88 -14.62
N TYR A 88 -8.74 4.82 -15.62
CA TYR A 88 -8.84 5.86 -16.65
C TYR A 88 -9.13 7.27 -16.10
N PRO A 89 -9.97 7.46 -15.07
CA PRO A 89 -10.15 8.78 -14.45
C PRO A 89 -8.86 9.40 -13.87
N LEU A 90 -7.84 8.57 -13.62
CA LEU A 90 -6.54 8.98 -13.11
C LEU A 90 -5.44 8.99 -14.20
N LEU A 91 -5.81 8.86 -15.49
CA LEU A 91 -4.89 8.66 -16.61
C LEU A 91 -3.70 9.64 -16.61
N SER A 92 -3.95 10.93 -16.31
CA SER A 92 -2.90 11.96 -16.29
C SER A 92 -1.77 11.64 -15.33
N LEU A 93 -2.02 10.97 -14.21
CA LEU A 93 -0.97 10.54 -13.26
C LEU A 93 0.03 9.56 -13.91
N PHE A 94 -0.40 8.85 -14.96
CA PHE A 94 0.35 7.82 -15.64
C PHE A 94 0.93 8.27 -16.99
N THR A 95 0.39 9.32 -17.60
CA THR A 95 0.75 9.75 -18.96
C THR A 95 1.41 11.10 -19.02
N ASP A 96 1.07 12.02 -18.12
CA ASP A 96 1.55 13.39 -18.22
C ASP A 96 3.00 13.43 -17.79
N THR A 97 3.87 13.92 -18.67
CA THR A 97 5.28 14.14 -18.35
C THR A 97 5.40 15.24 -17.30
N MET A 98 5.95 14.87 -16.15
CA MET A 98 6.13 15.79 -15.03
C MET A 98 7.57 16.29 -14.95
N TYR A 99 8.56 15.38 -15.06
CA TYR A 99 9.97 15.71 -15.04
C TYR A 99 10.77 14.61 -15.76
N ASP A 100 11.77 14.99 -16.55
CA ASP A 100 12.71 14.07 -17.23
C ASP A 100 12.01 12.91 -17.97
N ASP A 101 10.98 13.24 -18.75
CA ASP A 101 10.13 12.27 -19.48
C ASP A 101 9.39 11.23 -18.62
N GLN A 102 9.36 11.41 -17.29
CA GLN A 102 8.67 10.54 -16.34
C GLN A 102 7.30 11.11 -15.93
N SER A 103 6.32 10.21 -15.79
CA SER A 103 5.01 10.50 -15.21
C SER A 103 5.05 10.63 -13.68
N THR A 104 3.96 11.12 -13.07
CA THR A 104 3.87 11.22 -11.60
C THR A 104 4.15 9.88 -10.92
N VAL A 105 3.59 8.79 -11.43
CA VAL A 105 3.78 7.45 -10.84
C VAL A 105 5.23 6.96 -10.98
N GLU A 106 5.89 7.26 -12.10
CA GLU A 106 7.30 6.90 -12.30
C GLU A 106 8.23 7.69 -11.37
N LEU A 107 7.93 8.97 -11.14
CA LEU A 107 8.69 9.82 -10.21
C LEU A 107 8.49 9.43 -8.74
N TYR A 108 7.36 8.81 -8.41
CA TYR A 108 7.04 8.42 -7.03
C TYR A 108 7.67 7.09 -6.62
N GLN A 109 8.53 6.50 -7.47
CA GLN A 109 9.35 5.34 -7.11
C GLN A 109 10.43 5.72 -6.09
N ASN A 110 11.01 4.71 -5.44
CA ASN A 110 12.04 4.93 -4.41
C ASN A 110 11.57 5.94 -3.32
N THR A 111 10.32 5.79 -2.89
CA THR A 111 9.66 6.69 -1.92
C THR A 111 10.49 6.85 -0.65
N TYR A 112 10.51 8.07 -0.12
CA TYR A 112 11.20 8.38 1.13
C TYR A 112 10.75 7.47 2.28
N LEU A 113 11.75 6.95 3.02
CA LEU A 113 11.51 6.27 4.28
C LEU A 113 11.54 7.30 5.41
N TRP A 114 10.44 7.35 6.16
CA TRP A 114 10.26 8.32 7.24
C TRP A 114 10.61 7.68 8.59
N ASP A 115 11.42 8.38 9.38
CA ASP A 115 11.71 7.99 10.76
C ASP A 115 10.46 8.10 11.64
N CYS A 116 10.04 6.99 12.25
CA CYS A 116 8.87 6.94 13.14
C CYS A 116 9.24 6.72 14.63
N ARG A 117 10.51 6.89 15.02
CA ARG A 117 10.98 6.66 16.41
C ARG A 117 10.18 7.42 17.47
N ASN A 118 9.85 8.69 17.23
CA ASN A 118 9.03 9.47 18.19
C ASN A 118 7.65 8.85 18.37
N THR A 119 7.01 8.40 17.28
CA THR A 119 5.69 7.75 17.34
C THR A 119 5.77 6.51 18.22
N LYS A 120 6.74 5.65 17.97
CA LYS A 120 6.93 4.41 18.74
C LYS A 120 7.16 4.67 20.22
N HIS A 121 8.11 5.55 20.52
CA HIS A 121 8.44 5.91 21.89
C HIS A 121 7.21 6.41 22.66
N PHE A 122 6.39 7.26 22.03
CA PHE A 122 5.19 7.80 22.67
C PHE A 122 3.99 6.86 22.69
N LEU A 123 4.03 5.74 21.97
CA LEU A 123 3.03 4.68 22.03
C LEU A 123 3.44 3.51 22.92
N GLU A 124 4.66 3.50 23.47
CA GLU A 124 5.12 2.48 24.40
C GLU A 124 4.16 2.34 25.59
N GLY A 125 3.72 1.10 25.86
CA GLY A 125 2.79 0.80 26.95
C GLY A 125 1.34 1.26 26.73
N SER A 126 1.01 1.90 25.60
CA SER A 126 -0.36 2.35 25.29
C SER A 126 -1.31 1.21 24.90
N GLY A 127 -0.78 0.06 24.49
CA GLY A 127 -1.54 -1.04 23.90
C GLY A 127 -1.98 -0.78 22.45
N ILE A 128 -1.63 0.37 21.87
CA ILE A 128 -1.90 0.69 20.46
C ILE A 128 -0.86 -0.03 19.61
N VAL A 129 -1.33 -0.91 18.73
CA VAL A 129 -0.47 -1.75 17.88
C VAL A 129 -0.53 -1.24 16.45
N GLU A 130 0.64 -1.20 15.80
CA GLU A 130 0.74 -0.87 14.39
C GLU A 130 0.05 -1.95 13.53
N PRO A 131 -0.75 -1.59 12.52
CA PRO A 131 -1.47 -2.58 11.73
C PRO A 131 -0.48 -3.39 10.90
N VAL A 132 -0.74 -4.69 10.78
CA VAL A 132 0.01 -5.58 9.91
C VAL A 132 -0.97 -6.11 8.87
N PHE A 133 -0.65 -5.90 7.60
CA PHE A 133 -1.46 -6.40 6.47
C PHE A 133 -1.25 -7.91 6.26
N ALA A 134 -1.51 -8.69 7.31
CA ALA A 134 -1.55 -10.14 7.31
C ALA A 134 -2.87 -10.63 6.70
N ARG A 135 -3.05 -11.95 6.66
CA ARG A 135 -4.19 -12.60 6.03
C ARG A 135 -5.53 -12.07 6.53
N GLU A 136 -5.72 -11.94 7.84
CA GLU A 136 -7.00 -11.50 8.41
C GLU A 136 -7.36 -10.07 7.99
N GLU A 137 -6.40 -9.15 8.10
CA GLU A 137 -6.61 -7.74 7.76
C GLU A 137 -6.89 -7.56 6.27
N LEU A 138 -6.11 -8.22 5.41
CA LEU A 138 -6.34 -8.22 3.98
C LEU A 138 -7.70 -8.85 3.62
N ALA A 139 -8.12 -9.91 4.32
CA ALA A 139 -9.42 -10.54 4.08
C ALA A 139 -10.59 -9.58 4.38
N ASN A 140 -10.46 -8.77 5.45
CA ASN A 140 -11.44 -7.74 5.79
C ASN A 140 -11.58 -6.71 4.67
N TYR A 141 -10.45 -6.20 4.16
CA TYR A 141 -10.45 -5.25 3.04
C TYR A 141 -11.02 -5.86 1.75
N LEU A 142 -10.60 -7.08 1.38
CA LEU A 142 -11.11 -7.75 0.18
C LEU A 142 -12.61 -8.00 0.27
N SER A 143 -13.11 -8.43 1.43
CA SER A 143 -14.54 -8.63 1.68
C SER A 143 -15.31 -7.32 1.59
N TYR A 144 -14.82 -6.24 2.20
CA TYR A 144 -15.45 -4.93 2.16
C TYR A 144 -15.52 -4.37 0.73
N LEU A 145 -14.44 -4.52 -0.04
CA LEU A 145 -14.36 -4.09 -1.44
C LEU A 145 -15.10 -5.01 -2.42
N GLY A 146 -15.68 -6.12 -1.94
CA GLY A 146 -16.36 -7.11 -2.79
C GLY A 146 -15.43 -7.83 -3.76
N VAL A 147 -14.12 -7.91 -3.45
CA VAL A 147 -13.12 -8.59 -4.27
C VAL A 147 -13.20 -10.09 -3.97
N PRO A 148 -13.47 -10.95 -4.98
CA PRO A 148 -13.57 -12.39 -4.75
C PRO A 148 -12.22 -12.97 -4.32
N MET A 149 -12.18 -13.63 -3.16
CA MET A 149 -11.03 -14.39 -2.70
C MET A 149 -11.01 -15.77 -3.39
N PRO A 150 -9.98 -16.12 -4.17
CA PRO A 150 -9.85 -17.45 -4.74
C PRO A 150 -9.89 -18.50 -3.62
N ARG A 151 -10.55 -19.62 -3.87
CA ARG A 151 -10.48 -20.76 -2.95
C ARG A 151 -9.09 -21.35 -3.05
N VAL A 152 -8.30 -21.27 -1.98
CA VAL A 152 -7.08 -22.05 -1.85
C VAL A 152 -7.50 -23.52 -1.77
N THR A 153 -7.36 -24.26 -2.86
CA THR A 153 -7.46 -25.72 -2.81
C THR A 153 -6.23 -26.22 -2.07
N SER A 154 -6.41 -26.70 -0.83
CA SER A 154 -5.37 -27.45 -0.13
C SER A 154 -4.89 -28.59 -1.04
N PRO A 155 -3.58 -28.90 -1.08
CA PRO A 155 -3.13 -30.14 -1.70
C PRO A 155 -3.83 -31.28 -0.96
N VAL A 156 -4.55 -32.10 -1.72
CA VAL A 156 -5.09 -33.35 -1.20
C VAL A 156 -3.90 -34.26 -0.92
N GLY A 157 -3.71 -34.63 0.36
CA GLY A 157 -3.07 -35.87 0.82
C GLY A 157 -1.61 -36.09 0.45
#